data_AF-A0A4R6Q8J3-F1
#
_entry.id   AF-A0A4R6Q8J3-F1
#
_cell.length_a   1.000
_cell.length_b   1.000
_cell.length_c   1.000
_cell.angle_alpha   90.00
_cell.angle_beta   90.00
_cell.angle_gamma   90.00
#
_symmetry.space_group_name_H-M   'P 1'
#
loop_
_entity.id
_entity.type
_entity.pdbx_description
1 polymer ?
#
loop_
_entity_poly.entity_id
_entity_poly.type
_entity_poly.pdbx_seq_one_letter_code
_entity_poly.pdbx_strand_id
1 'polypeptide(L)'
;METKKQLSNYEIFIKGQLKVNLPAILIIFSSLFGLTIYADLSFKVSVIVGGILSWIYWSFAIKKWIKWAIIENNIEKDRVYKIGKNGFLLWNINQIDEVIDNKKKPWF
;
A
#
# COMPACT_ATOMS: atom_id res chain seq x y z
N MET A 1 30.95 12.60 -5.10
CA MET A 1 30.04 11.85 -4.22
C MET A 1 28.74 12.64 -4.14
N GLU A 2 27.69 12.22 -4.83
CA GLU A 2 26.37 12.85 -4.68
C GLU A 2 25.84 12.53 -3.27
N THR A 3 25.65 13.55 -2.45
CA THR A 3 24.99 13.45 -1.15
C THR A 3 23.54 13.01 -1.39
N LYS A 4 23.25 11.72 -1.14
CA LYS A 4 21.91 11.14 -1.26
C LYS A 4 20.95 11.93 -0.35
N LYS A 5 20.19 12.85 -0.94
CA LYS A 5 19.28 13.77 -0.21
C LYS A 5 18.32 12.92 0.62
N GLN A 6 18.36 13.09 1.94
CA GLN A 6 17.51 12.33 2.85
C GLN A 6 16.04 12.68 2.55
N LEU A 7 15.22 11.67 2.22
CA LEU A 7 13.82 11.90 1.83
C LEU A 7 13.05 12.55 2.98
N SER A 8 12.21 13.54 2.65
CA SER A 8 11.29 14.20 3.57
C SER A 8 10.13 13.29 3.96
N ASN A 9 9.54 13.53 5.14
CA ASN A 9 8.32 12.84 5.59
C ASN A 9 7.19 12.95 4.56
N TYR A 10 7.08 14.13 3.95
CA TYR A 10 6.05 14.41 2.95
C TYR A 10 6.25 13.57 1.68
N GLU A 11 7.48 13.44 1.20
CA GLU A 11 7.78 12.64 0.00
C GLU A 11 7.49 11.16 0.22
N ILE A 12 7.83 10.64 1.40
CA ILE A 12 7.54 9.25 1.80
C ILE A 12 6.02 9.02 1.84
N PHE A 13 5.29 9.95 2.45
CA PHE A 13 3.83 9.93 2.54
C PHE A 13 3.19 9.93 1.15
N ILE A 14 3.54 10.90 0.30
CA ILE A 14 2.97 11.03 -1.04
C ILE A 14 3.26 9.80 -1.90
N LYS A 15 4.49 9.28 -1.86
CA LYS A 15 4.82 8.03 -2.56
C LYS A 15 4.02 6.83 -2.05
N GLY A 16 3.69 6.80 -0.76
CA GLY A 16 2.79 5.79 -0.18
C GLY A 16 1.38 5.91 -0.73
N GLN A 17 0.80 7.11 -0.68
CA GLN A 17 -0.55 7.38 -1.20
C GLN A 17 -0.66 7.05 -2.70
N LEU A 18 0.31 7.50 -3.50
CA LEU A 18 0.30 7.28 -4.95
C LEU A 18 0.48 5.82 -5.35
N LYS A 19 1.28 5.04 -4.61
CA LYS A 19 1.53 3.63 -4.95
C LYS A 19 0.46 2.70 -4.41
N VAL A 20 -0.13 3.02 -3.27
CA VAL A 20 -1.00 2.12 -2.52
C VAL A 20 -2.45 2.57 -2.61
N ASN A 21 -2.78 3.75 -2.10
CA ASN A 21 -4.17 4.17 -1.95
C ASN A 21 -4.79 4.62 -3.27
N LEU A 22 -4.08 5.39 -4.10
CA LEU A 22 -4.65 5.87 -5.37
C LEU A 22 -5.05 4.71 -6.30
N PRO A 23 -4.21 3.69 -6.55
CA PRO A 23 -4.63 2.57 -7.38
C PRO A 23 -5.68 1.69 -6.71
N ALA A 24 -5.65 1.54 -5.37
CA ALA A 24 -6.69 0.83 -4.63
C ALA A 24 -8.07 1.50 -4.81
N ILE A 25 -8.12 2.83 -4.77
CA ILE A 25 -9.34 3.63 -5.02
C ILE A 25 -9.80 3.46 -6.48
N LEU A 26 -8.88 3.48 -7.44
CA LEU A 26 -9.21 3.22 -8.84
C LEU A 26 -9.81 1.83 -9.02
N ILE A 27 -9.27 0.80 -8.37
CA ILE A 27 -9.84 -0.56 -8.40
C ILE A 27 -11.25 -0.58 -7.83
N ILE A 28 -11.52 0.11 -6.71
CA ILE A 28 -12.86 0.19 -6.12
C ILE A 28 -13.83 0.81 -7.13
N PHE A 29 -13.50 1.99 -7.67
CA PHE A 29 -14.41 2.68 -8.59
C PHE A 29 -14.59 1.92 -9.90
N SER A 30 -13.50 1.44 -10.51
CA SER A 30 -13.58 0.66 -11.74
C SER A 30 -14.39 -0.63 -11.55
N SER A 31 -14.23 -1.31 -10.42
CA SER A 31 -15.04 -2.51 -10.12
C SER A 31 -16.50 -2.15 -9.86
N LEU A 32 -16.76 -1.09 -9.09
CA LEU A 32 -18.12 -0.65 -8.77
C LEU A 32 -18.90 -0.28 -10.04
N PHE A 33 -18.34 0.62 -10.86
CA PHE A 33 -18.96 1.04 -12.12
C PHE A 33 -19.00 -0.10 -13.13
N GLY A 34 -17.90 -0.86 -13.25
CA GLY A 34 -17.80 -1.99 -14.17
C GLY A 34 -18.87 -3.05 -13.91
N LEU A 35 -18.98 -3.49 -12.65
CA LEU A 35 -19.91 -4.55 -12.25
C LEU A 35 -21.37 -4.08 -12.26
N THR A 36 -21.63 -2.83 -11.89
CA THR A 36 -23.01 -2.31 -11.86
C THR A 36 -23.54 -1.99 -13.25
N ILE A 37 -22.71 -1.42 -14.15
CA ILE A 37 -23.16 -0.99 -15.48
C ILE A 37 -23.14 -2.14 -16.48
N TYR A 38 -22.09 -2.97 -16.47
CA TYR A 38 -21.87 -3.97 -17.53
C TYR A 38 -22.26 -5.39 -17.13
N ALA A 39 -22.27 -5.72 -15.83
CA ALA A 39 -22.61 -7.06 -15.35
C ALA A 39 -23.98 -7.12 -14.64
N ASP A 40 -24.71 -6.00 -14.57
CA ASP A 40 -26.02 -5.85 -13.92
C ASP A 40 -26.04 -6.39 -12.47
N LEU A 41 -24.90 -6.33 -11.79
CA LEU A 41 -24.79 -6.76 -10.39
C LEU A 41 -25.38 -5.68 -9.48
N SER A 42 -26.09 -6.12 -8.44
CA SER A 42 -26.61 -5.20 -7.43
C SER A 42 -25.49 -4.37 -6.82
N PHE A 43 -25.76 -3.09 -6.54
CA PHE A 43 -24.80 -2.16 -5.96
C PHE A 43 -24.09 -2.75 -4.72
N LYS A 44 -24.84 -3.45 -3.85
CA LYS A 44 -24.28 -4.10 -2.65
C LYS A 44 -23.21 -5.15 -3.01
N VAL A 45 -23.48 -5.99 -4.00
CA VAL A 45 -22.53 -7.03 -4.45
C VAL A 45 -21.31 -6.37 -5.11
N SER A 46 -21.52 -5.37 -5.96
CA SER A 46 -20.43 -4.63 -6.61
C SER A 46 -19.49 -3.95 -5.61
N VAL A 47 -20.04 -3.38 -4.53
CA VAL A 47 -19.23 -2.81 -3.42
C VAL A 47 -18.40 -3.88 -2.73
N ILE A 48 -18.97 -5.05 -2.42
CA ILE A 48 -18.25 -6.16 -1.77
C ILE A 48 -17.10 -6.63 -2.66
N VAL A 49 -17.36 -6.88 -3.95
CA VAL A 49 -16.34 -7.35 -4.90
C VAL A 49 -15.24 -6.29 -5.08
N GLY A 50 -15.60 -5.03 -5.27
CA GLY A 50 -14.63 -3.94 -5.37
C GLY A 50 -13.77 -3.80 -4.11
N GLY A 51 -14.36 -3.96 -2.93
CA GLY A 51 -13.65 -4.00 -1.65
C GLY A 51 -12.64 -5.15 -1.58
N ILE A 52 -13.04 -6.37 -1.97
CA ILE A 52 -12.15 -7.55 -1.98
C ILE A 52 -10.97 -7.34 -2.94
N LEU A 53 -11.24 -6.93 -4.19
CA LEU A 53 -10.20 -6.71 -5.20
C LEU A 53 -9.21 -5.62 -4.77
N SER A 54 -9.73 -4.52 -4.23
CA SER A 54 -8.92 -3.43 -3.71
C SER A 54 -8.08 -3.86 -2.52
N TRP A 55 -8.65 -4.64 -1.60
CA TRP A 55 -7.94 -5.16 -0.43
C TRP A 55 -6.78 -6.08 -0.83
N ILE A 56 -7.00 -6.99 -1.78
CA ILE A 56 -5.96 -7.86 -2.32
C ILE A 56 -4.83 -7.00 -2.89
N TYR A 57 -5.14 -6.04 -3.77
CA TYR A 57 -4.13 -5.14 -4.34
C TYR A 57 -3.36 -4.38 -3.25
N TRP A 58 -4.09 -3.77 -2.31
CA TRP A 58 -3.53 -2.98 -1.23
C TRP A 58 -2.53 -3.79 -0.40
N SER A 59 -2.87 -5.04 -0.07
CA SER A 59 -2.03 -5.95 0.72
C SER A 59 -0.66 -6.24 0.07
N PHE A 60 -0.59 -6.27 -1.26
CA PHE A 60 0.67 -6.42 -1.99
C PHE A 60 1.40 -5.09 -2.16
N ALA A 61 0.66 -4.02 -2.50
CA ALA A 61 1.22 -2.71 -2.75
C ALA A 61 1.87 -2.12 -1.49
N ILE A 62 1.27 -2.33 -0.31
CA ILE A 62 1.84 -1.85 0.94
C ILE A 62 3.20 -2.48 1.25
N LYS A 63 3.35 -3.80 1.04
CA LYS A 63 4.62 -4.50 1.23
C LYS A 63 5.71 -3.95 0.29
N LYS A 64 5.34 -3.64 -0.95
CA LYS A 64 6.26 -2.99 -1.91
C LYS A 64 6.66 -1.59 -1.46
N TRP A 65 5.74 -0.80 -0.92
CA TRP A 65 6.06 0.52 -0.39
C TRP A 65 6.98 0.46 0.84
N ILE A 66 6.73 -0.47 1.78
CA ILE A 66 7.60 -0.70 2.93
C ILE A 66 9.02 -1.07 2.47
N LYS A 67 9.13 -2.03 1.53
CA LYS A 67 10.42 -2.44 0.95
C LYS A 67 11.15 -1.26 0.30
N TRP A 68 10.44 -0.48 -0.52
CA TRP A 68 10.99 0.73 -1.14
C TRP A 68 11.49 1.72 -0.07
N ALA A 69 10.73 1.97 0.98
CA ALA A 69 11.08 2.96 2.00
C ALA A 69 12.30 2.53 2.83
N ILE A 70 12.29 1.30 3.35
CA ILE A 70 13.31 0.85 4.31
C ILE A 70 14.54 0.30 3.58
N ILE A 71 14.37 -0.56 2.58
CA ILE A 71 15.49 -1.29 1.97
C ILE A 71 16.19 -0.45 0.90
N GLU A 72 15.43 0.25 0.06
CA GLU A 72 16.02 0.99 -1.07
C GLU A 72 16.44 2.42 -0.68
N ASN A 73 15.75 3.01 0.31
CA ASN A 73 15.98 4.38 0.76
C ASN A 73 16.52 4.51 2.18
N ASN A 74 16.77 3.39 2.87
CA ASN A 74 17.36 3.35 4.21
C ASN A 74 16.63 4.24 5.24
N ILE A 75 15.29 4.31 5.14
CA ILE A 75 14.47 5.07 6.07
C ILE A 75 14.25 4.23 7.34
N GLU A 76 14.39 4.87 8.49
CA GLU A 76 14.16 4.25 9.80
C GLU A 76 12.74 3.67 9.93
N LYS A 77 12.65 2.47 10.50
CA LYS A 77 11.40 1.72 10.70
C LYS A 77 10.33 2.54 11.41
N ASP A 78 10.67 3.19 12.52
CA ASP A 78 9.72 3.98 13.32
C ASP A 78 9.15 5.17 12.54
N ARG A 79 9.98 5.76 11.68
CA ARG A 79 9.60 6.87 10.81
C ARG A 79 8.62 6.40 9.73
N VAL A 80 8.89 5.26 9.09
CA VAL A 80 7.97 4.64 8.12
C VAL A 80 6.64 4.27 8.79
N TYR A 81 6.68 3.72 10.01
CA TYR A 81 5.48 3.38 10.76
C TYR A 81 4.61 4.59 11.09
N LYS A 82 5.19 5.67 11.64
CA LYS A 82 4.45 6.90 11.95
C LYS A 82 3.78 7.48 10.71
N ILE A 83 4.51 7.56 9.60
CA ILE A 83 3.98 8.06 8.32
C ILE A 83 2.88 7.14 7.78
N GLY A 84 3.12 5.83 7.79
CA GLY A 84 2.18 4.85 7.28
C GLY A 84 0.89 4.80 8.10
N LYS A 85 0.99 4.86 9.43
CA LYS A 85 -0.16 4.91 10.34
C LYS A 85 -1.01 6.16 10.11
N ASN A 86 -0.39 7.33 10.05
CA ASN A 86 -1.10 8.60 9.81
C ASN A 86 -1.74 8.66 8.40
N GLY A 87 -1.19 7.92 7.44
CA GLY A 87 -1.72 7.85 6.08
C GLY A 87 -2.69 6.69 5.81
N PHE A 88 -3.11 5.95 6.85
CA PHE A 88 -3.94 4.74 6.71
C PHE A 88 -3.33 3.69 5.77
N LEU A 89 -2.00 3.68 5.68
CA LEU A 89 -1.22 2.71 4.92
C LEU A 89 -0.80 1.53 5.81
N LEU A 90 -0.64 1.76 7.12
CA LEU A 90 -0.25 0.72 8.07
C LEU A 90 -1.18 0.74 9.28
N TRP A 91 -1.49 -0.46 9.77
CA TRP A 91 -2.31 -0.69 10.95
C TRP A 91 -1.45 -1.12 12.14
N ASN A 92 -0.37 -1.86 11.89
CA ASN A 92 0.51 -2.40 12.91
C ASN A 92 1.99 -2.36 12.48
N ILE A 93 2.89 -2.12 13.43
CA ILE A 93 4.35 -2.19 13.24
C ILE A 93 4.80 -3.57 12.73
N ASN A 94 4.09 -4.63 13.12
CA ASN A 94 4.41 -6.01 12.71
C ASN A 94 4.37 -6.19 11.18
N GLN A 95 3.55 -5.40 10.46
CA GLN A 95 3.52 -5.44 8.99
C GLN A 95 4.87 -5.04 8.37
N ILE A 96 5.62 -4.18 9.05
CA ILE A 96 6.98 -3.82 8.64
C ILE A 96 7.95 -4.95 8.96
N ASP A 97 7.85 -5.55 10.16
CA ASP A 97 8.71 -6.66 10.57
C ASP A 97 8.58 -7.86 9.62
N GLU A 98 7.36 -8.23 9.25
CA GLU A 98 7.12 -9.30 8.26
C GLU A 98 7.81 -9.04 6.92
N VAL A 99 7.90 -7.78 6.48
CA VAL A 99 8.56 -7.42 5.21
C VAL A 99 10.08 -7.44 5.35
N ILE A 100 10.61 -7.03 6.50
CA ILE A 100 12.04 -7.07 6.80
C ILE A 100 12.50 -8.52 6.97
N ASP A 101 11.74 -9.36 7.67
CA ASP A 101 12.10 -10.74 7.98
C ASP A 101 11.87 -11.70 6.81
N ASN A 102 10.85 -11.49 5.95
CA ASN A 102 10.71 -12.26 4.71
C ASN A 102 11.89 -12.07 3.75
N LYS A 103 12.69 -11.00 3.88
CA LYS A 103 13.96 -10.87 3.15
C LYS A 103 14.98 -11.94 3.59
N LYS A 104 14.92 -12.41 4.83
CA LYS A 104 15.86 -13.41 5.38
C LYS A 104 15.48 -14.85 5.03
N LYS A 105 14.24 -15.12 4.59
CA LYS A 105 13.78 -16.45 4.16
C LYS A 105 12.89 -16.34 2.91
N PRO A 106 13.49 -16.39 1.70
CA PRO A 106 12.73 -16.22 0.46
C PRO A 106 11.81 -17.41 0.06
N TRP A 107 11.79 -18.53 0.80
CA TRP A 107 11.17 -19.79 0.35
C TRP A 107 10.49 -20.62 1.45
N PHE A 108 9.64 -20.00 2.28
CA PHE A 108 8.53 -20.71 2.92
C PHE A 108 7.21 -20.06 2.53
#